data_AF-A0A2X2W6Y0-F1
#
_entry.id   AF-A0A2X2W6Y0-F1
#
_cell.length_a   1.000
_cell.length_b   1.000
_cell.length_c   1.000
_cell.angle_alpha   90.00
_cell.angle_beta   90.00
_cell.angle_gamma   90.00
#
_symmetry.space_group_name_H-M   'P 1'
#
loop_
_entity.id
_entity.type
_entity.pdbx_description
1 polymer ?
#
loop_
_entity_poly.entity_id
_entity_poly.type
_entity_poly.pdbx_seq_one_letter_code
_entity_poly.pdbx_strand_id
1 'polypeptide(L)' 'MTTAVSPLVVAKFGGTSVADFDAMNRSADVVLSDANARLVVLSASAGVTNLLVALAEGLEPPGALRKTRRHP' A
#
# COMPACT_ATOMS: atom_id res chain seq x y z
N MET A 1 38.05 -6.54 -20.27
CA MET A 1 36.89 -7.23 -19.67
C MET A 1 35.73 -6.25 -19.63
N THR A 2 34.69 -6.45 -20.43
CA THR A 2 33.46 -5.65 -20.38
C THR A 2 32.56 -6.26 -19.32
N THR A 3 32.36 -5.58 -18.21
CA THR A 3 31.35 -5.94 -17.22
C THR A 3 29.98 -5.71 -17.85
N ALA A 4 29.26 -6.80 -18.14
CA ALA A 4 27.86 -6.70 -18.55
C ALA A 4 27.07 -6.24 -17.32
N VAL A 5 26.46 -5.06 -17.41
CA VAL A 5 25.54 -4.58 -16.38
C VAL A 5 24.19 -5.21 -16.68
N SER A 6 23.70 -6.08 -15.79
CA SER A 6 22.33 -6.57 -15.86
C SER A 6 21.36 -5.40 -15.64
N PRO A 7 20.34 -5.22 -16.49
CA PRO A 7 19.39 -4.13 -16.35
C PRO A 7 18.63 -4.29 -15.04
N LEU A 8 18.55 -3.22 -14.24
CA LEU A 8 17.74 -3.22 -13.02
C LEU A 8 16.26 -3.28 -13.39
N VAL A 9 15.55 -4.29 -12.91
CA VAL A 9 14.09 -4.36 -13.00
C VAL A 9 13.49 -3.87 -11.69
N VAL A 10 12.46 -3.03 -11.81
CA VAL A 10 11.68 -2.51 -10.69
C VAL A 10 10.31 -3.16 -10.72
N ALA A 11 9.98 -3.98 -9.72
CA ALA A 11 8.68 -4.59 -9.58
C ALA A 11 7.75 -3.70 -8.74
N LYS A 12 6.55 -3.42 -9.23
CA LYS A 12 5.54 -2.63 -8.51
C LYS A 12 4.29 -3.46 -8.25
N PHE A 13 3.84 -3.48 -7.00
CA PHE A 13 2.62 -4.17 -6.60
C PHE A 13 1.61 -3.19 -6.01
N GLY A 14 0.37 -3.23 -6.54
CA GLY A 14 -0.76 -2.44 -6.05
C GLY A 14 -1.40 -3.05 -4.80
N GLY A 15 -2.36 -2.35 -4.20
CA GLY A 15 -2.92 -2.75 -2.91
C GLY A 15 -3.60 -4.13 -2.88
N THR A 16 -4.18 -4.60 -4.00
CA THR A 16 -4.77 -5.94 -4.11
C THR A 16 -3.73 -7.05 -4.13
N SER A 17 -2.57 -6.79 -4.72
CA SER A 17 -1.42 -7.71 -4.74
C SER A 17 -0.78 -7.88 -3.36
N VAL A 18 -1.07 -6.96 -2.42
CA VAL A 18 -0.57 -7.01 -1.04
C VAL A 18 -1.71 -6.90 -0.02
N ALA A 19 -2.92 -7.34 -0.38
CA ALA A 19 -4.12 -7.18 0.44
C ALA A 19 -4.05 -8.00 1.73
N ASP A 20 -3.50 -9.21 1.64
CA ASP A 20 -3.43 -10.20 2.70
C ASP A 20 -2.17 -11.06 2.54
N PHE A 21 -1.98 -11.99 3.47
CA PHE A 21 -0.83 -12.90 3.49
C PHE A 21 -0.68 -13.71 2.19
N ASP A 22 -1.77 -14.27 1.68
CA ASP A 22 -1.73 -15.11 0.48
C ASP A 22 -1.42 -14.28 -0.77
N ALA A 23 -1.97 -13.07 -0.87
CA ALA A 23 -1.65 -12.13 -1.95
C ALA A 23 -0.17 -11.73 -1.94
N MET A 24 0.40 -11.48 -0.75
CA MET A 24 1.83 -11.16 -0.62
C MET A 24 2.71 -12.32 -1.05
N ASN A 25 2.37 -13.57 -0.73
CA ASN A 25 3.11 -14.74 -1.21
C ASN A 25 3.06 -14.86 -2.74
N ARG A 26 1.89 -14.67 -3.36
CA ARG A 26 1.78 -14.63 -4.83
C ARG A 26 2.62 -13.50 -5.45
N SER A 27 2.71 -12.35 -4.78
CA SER A 27 3.57 -11.25 -5.23
C SER A 27 5.06 -11.58 -5.07
N ALA A 28 5.44 -12.28 -4.00
CA ALA A 28 6.81 -12.76 -3.82
C ALA A 28 7.20 -13.77 -4.91
N ASP A 29 6.30 -14.68 -5.30
CA ASP A 29 6.55 -15.61 -6.40
C ASP A 29 6.85 -14.88 -7.72
N VAL A 30 6.15 -13.77 -8.01
CA VAL A 30 6.43 -12.92 -9.18
C VAL A 30 7.81 -12.27 -9.08
N VAL A 31 8.21 -11.75 -7.91
CA VAL A 31 9.56 -11.18 -7.72
C VAL A 31 10.65 -12.23 -7.91
N LEU A 32 10.46 -13.42 -7.33
CA LEU A 32 11.44 -14.51 -7.40
C LEU A 32 11.55 -15.12 -8.82
N SER A 33 10.57 -14.87 -9.69
CA SER A 33 10.60 -15.32 -11.08
C SER A 33 11.60 -14.56 -11.98
N ASP A 34 12.07 -13.37 -11.56
CA ASP A 34 13.08 -12.58 -12.28
C ASP A 34 14.20 -12.12 -11.33
N ALA A 35 15.39 -12.70 -11.51
CA ALA A 35 16.57 -12.35 -10.72
C ALA A 35 17.02 -10.87 -10.87
N ASN A 36 16.54 -10.16 -11.90
CA ASN A 36 16.83 -8.74 -12.10
C ASN A 36 15.87 -7.81 -11.33
N ALA A 37 14.76 -8.34 -10.78
CA ALA A 37 13.79 -7.60 -9.97
C ALA A 37 14.37 -7.27 -8.57
N ARG A 38 15.34 -6.36 -8.54
CA ARG A 38 16.14 -6.04 -7.35
C ARG A 38 15.64 -4.82 -6.57
N LEU A 39 14.59 -4.16 -7.06
CA LEU A 39 13.86 -3.12 -6.34
C LEU A 39 12.37 -3.42 -6.41
N VAL A 40 11.72 -3.46 -5.25
CA VAL A 40 10.27 -3.67 -5.15
C VAL A 40 9.61 -2.44 -4.54
N VAL A 41 8.59 -1.91 -5.21
CA VAL A 41 7.80 -0.76 -4.77
C VAL A 41 6.38 -1.23 -4.47
N LEU A 42 5.93 -0.97 -3.25
CA LEU A 42 4.60 -1.41 -2.78
C LEU A 42 3.68 -0.21 -2.55
N SER A 43 2.41 -0.36 -2.91
CA SER A 43 1.32 0.39 -2.30
C SER A 43 1.00 -0.19 -0.91
N ALA A 44 0.21 0.53 -0.09
CA ALA A 44 -0.40 -0.07 1.10
C ALA A 44 -1.43 -1.14 0.71
N SER A 45 -1.69 -2.08 1.63
CA SER A 45 -2.72 -3.12 1.46
C SER A 45 -4.09 -2.54 1.11
N ALA A 46 -4.86 -3.30 0.34
CA ALA A 46 -6.17 -2.89 -0.16
C ALA A 46 -7.05 -2.27 0.95
N GLY A 47 -7.61 -1.09 0.67
CA GLY A 47 -8.47 -0.36 1.61
C GLY A 47 -7.74 0.48 2.67
N VAL A 48 -6.48 0.18 3.02
CA VAL A 48 -5.75 0.88 4.10
C VAL A 48 -5.61 2.37 3.83
N THR A 49 -5.22 2.75 2.60
CA THR A 49 -5.09 4.18 2.26
C THR A 49 -6.42 4.92 2.40
N ASN A 50 -7.55 4.29 2.04
CA ASN A 50 -8.87 4.92 2.17
C ASN A 50 -9.26 5.09 3.65
N LEU A 51 -8.91 4.12 4.51
CA LEU A 51 -9.10 4.25 5.96
C LEU A 51 -8.27 5.41 6.53
N LEU A 52 -7.02 5.56 6.08
CA LEU A 52 -6.14 6.65 6.51
C LEU A 52 -6.62 8.02 6.01
N VAL A 53 -7.16 8.10 4.79
CA VAL A 53 -7.79 9.32 4.26
C VAL A 53 -8.99 9.71 5.13
N ALA A 54 -9.88 8.76 5.44
CA ALA A 54 -11.04 9.01 6.29
C ALA A 54 -10.62 9.50 7.69
N LEU A 55 -9.57 8.93 8.27
CA LEU A 55 -9.01 9.38 9.55
C LEU A 55 -8.45 10.80 9.47
N ALA A 56 -7.75 11.14 8.38
CA ALA A 56 -7.14 12.46 8.17
C ALA A 56 -8.19 13.56 7.96
N GLU A 57 -9.36 13.23 7.41
CA GLU A 57 -10.50 14.15 7.26
C GLU A 57 -11.20 14.48 8.58
N GLY A 58 -10.90 13.73 9.64
CA GLY A 58 -11.50 13.89 10.96
C GLY A 58 -12.76 13.04 11.11
N LEU A 59 -12.62 11.89 11.77
CA LEU A 59 -13.75 11.06 12.16
C LEU A 59 -14.27 11.50 13.53
N GLU A 60 -15.56 11.77 13.61
CA GLU A 60 -16.23 11.95 14.91
C GLU A 60 -16.20 10.61 15.67
N PRO A 61 -15.81 10.62 16.96
CA PRO A 61 -15.89 9.44 17.79
C PRO A 61 -17.32 8.89 17.81
N PRO A 62 -17.51 7.56 17.71
CA PRO A 62 -18.83 6.96 17.84
C PRO A 62 -19.45 7.38 19.20
N GLY A 63 -20.50 8.21 19.15
CA GLY A 63 -21.19 8.73 20.35
C GLY A 63 -20.91 10.20 20.69
N ALA A 64 -20.11 10.93 19.91
CA ALA A 64 -19.97 12.38 20.06
C ALA A 64 -21.27 13.08 19.61
N LEU A 65 -22.23 13.24 20.52
CA LEU A 65 -23.38 14.11 20.30
C LEU A 65 -22.87 15.52 20.01
N ARG A 66 -23.22 16.03 18.82
CA ARG A 66 -23.07 17.45 18.45
C ARG A 66 -23.80 18.30 19.48
N LYS A 67 -23.10 18.74 20.53
CA LYS A 67 -23.53 19.88 21.35
C LYS A 67 -23.59 21.05 20.37
N THR A 68 -24.80 21.31 19.89
CA THR A 68 -25.10 22.42 19.01
C THR A 68 -24.45 23.66 19.60
N ARG A 69 -23.43 24.19 18.92
CA ARG A 69 -23.03 25.59 19.10
C ARG A 69 -24.25 26.42 18.71
N ARG A 70 -25.12 26.71 19.67
CA ARG A 70 -26.02 27.84 19.59
C ARG A 70 -25.12 29.06 19.75
N HIS A 71 -24.82 29.72 18.65
CA HIS A 71 -24.44 31.13 18.73
C HIS A 71 -25.72 31.97 18.82
N PRO A 72 -25.76 33.01 19.67
CA PRO A 72 -26.79 34.04 19.61
C PRO A 72 -26.70 34.84 18.30
#